data_AF-A0A8K0G453-F1
#
_entry.id   AF-A0A8K0G453-F1
#
_cell.length_a   1.000
_cell.length_b   1.000
_cell.length_c   1.000
_cell.angle_alpha   90.00
_cell.angle_beta   90.00
_cell.angle_gamma   90.00
#
_symmetry.space_group_name_H-M   'P 1'
#
loop_
_entity.id
_entity.type
_entity.pdbx_description
1 polymer ?
#
loop_
_entity_poly.entity_id
_entity_poly.type
_entity_poly.pdbx_seq_one_letter_code
_entity_poly.pdbx_strand_id
1 'polypeptide(L)'
;MQENARKDVEVSKKYKNLGLGARVVLQLTEQEWEKYGIVFFDNYFTLLLLLEKLKVEKTLACGTIRQDMKSCPKHMAPDIMYL
;
A
#
# COMPACT_ATOMS: atom_id res chain seq x y z
N MET A 1 11.78 -21.54 14.70
CA MET A 1 10.33 -21.22 14.68
C MET A 1 9.96 -19.92 15.41
N GLN A 2 10.63 -19.52 16.51
CA GLN A 2 10.27 -18.29 17.26
C GLN A 2 10.66 -16.96 16.59
N GLU A 3 11.58 -16.97 15.63
CA GLU A 3 12.15 -15.75 15.02
C GLU A 3 11.22 -15.09 13.99
N ASN A 4 10.46 -15.88 13.23
CA ASN A 4 9.44 -15.36 12.30
C ASN A 4 8.29 -14.67 13.06
N ALA A 5 7.77 -15.31 14.12
CA ALA A 5 6.69 -14.74 14.92
C ALA A 5 7.06 -13.40 15.57
N ARG A 6 8.34 -13.19 15.95
CA ARG A 6 8.81 -11.91 16.47
C ARG A 6 8.84 -10.82 15.39
N LYS A 7 9.36 -11.13 14.20
CA LYS A 7 9.32 -10.22 13.05
C LYS A 7 7.89 -9.85 12.65
N ASP A 8 6.98 -10.83 12.61
CA ASP A 8 5.58 -10.59 12.26
C ASP A 8 4.89 -9.65 13.27
N VAL A 9 5.17 -9.82 14.57
CA VAL A 9 4.64 -8.95 15.63
C VAL A 9 5.24 -7.54 15.59
N GLU A 10 6.52 -7.41 15.27
CA GLU A 10 7.20 -6.12 15.19
C GLU A 10 6.76 -5.31 13.95
N VAL A 11 6.61 -5.96 12.81
CA VAL A 11 6.10 -5.31 11.59
C VAL A 11 4.61 -4.98 11.71
N SER A 12 3.83 -5.81 12.41
CA SER A 12 2.45 -5.49 12.82
C SER A 12 2.36 -4.20 13.63
N LYS A 13 3.35 -3.91 14.49
CA LYS A 13 3.43 -2.64 15.23
C LYS A 13 3.82 -1.47 14.33
N LYS A 14 4.74 -1.67 13.37
CA LYS A 14 5.24 -0.62 12.46
C LYS A 14 4.12 0.07 11.66
N TYR A 15 3.12 -0.69 11.24
CA TYR A 15 2.00 -0.19 10.41
C TYR A 15 0.65 -0.26 11.11
N LYS A 16 0.63 -0.32 12.45
CA LYS A 16 -0.59 -0.58 13.23
C LYS A 16 -1.73 0.41 12.98
N ASN A 17 -1.39 1.64 12.61
CA ASN A 17 -2.35 2.73 12.32
C ASN A 17 -2.94 2.66 10.90
N LEU A 18 -2.47 1.73 10.06
CA LEU A 18 -2.99 1.51 8.71
C LEU A 18 -3.98 0.35 8.68
N GLY A 19 -4.91 0.39 7.73
CA GLY A 19 -5.87 -0.69 7.48
C GLY A 19 -5.18 -2.01 7.09
N LEU A 20 -5.89 -3.12 7.25
CA LEU A 20 -5.34 -4.47 7.01
C LEU A 20 -4.69 -4.61 5.63
N GLY A 21 -5.38 -4.16 4.57
CA GLY A 21 -4.85 -4.23 3.21
C GLY A 21 -3.53 -3.49 3.04
N ALA A 22 -3.46 -2.24 3.52
CA ALA A 22 -2.23 -1.45 3.46
C ALA A 22 -1.07 -2.11 4.21
N ARG A 23 -1.32 -2.71 5.38
CA ARG A 23 -0.27 -3.44 6.13
C ARG A 23 0.30 -4.61 5.33
N VAL A 24 -0.57 -5.40 4.70
CA VAL A 24 -0.14 -6.56 3.89
C VAL A 24 0.74 -6.11 2.71
N VAL A 25 0.32 -5.07 1.98
CA VAL A 25 1.12 -4.56 0.85
C VAL A 25 2.48 -4.06 1.33
N LEU A 26 2.53 -3.26 2.39
CA LEU A 26 3.80 -2.74 2.91
C LEU A 26 4.72 -3.87 3.37
N GLN A 27 4.19 -4.88 4.07
CA GLN A 27 4.96 -6.05 4.51
C GLN A 27 5.57 -6.84 3.36
N LEU A 28 4.83 -7.04 2.28
CA LEU A 28 5.30 -7.82 1.14
C LEU A 28 6.30 -7.06 0.26
N THR A 29 6.23 -5.73 0.27
CA THR A 29 6.96 -4.90 -0.70
C THR A 29 8.14 -4.15 -0.10
N GLU A 30 8.21 -4.04 1.23
CA GLU A 30 9.24 -3.28 1.95
C GLU A 30 10.67 -3.62 1.53
N GLN A 31 10.96 -4.90 1.27
CA GLN A 31 12.28 -5.34 0.84
C GLN A 31 12.66 -4.90 -0.58
N GLU A 32 11.68 -4.47 -1.38
CA GLU A 32 11.82 -4.09 -2.78
C GLU A 32 11.69 -2.58 -3.02
N TRP A 33 11.52 -1.79 -1.96
CA TRP A 33 11.45 -0.33 -2.05
C TRP A 33 12.77 0.29 -2.50
N GLU A 34 12.68 1.47 -3.12
CA GLU A 34 13.81 2.24 -3.68
C GLU A 34 14.65 1.53 -4.77
N LYS A 35 14.26 0.32 -5.21
CA LYS A 35 14.97 -0.45 -6.26
C LYS A 35 14.49 -0.15 -7.70
N TYR A 36 13.94 1.04 -7.96
CA TYR A 36 13.33 1.43 -9.24
C TYR A 36 12.15 0.56 -9.70
N GLY A 37 11.58 -0.25 -8.80
CA GLY A 37 10.39 -1.06 -9.07
C GLY A 37 9.08 -0.27 -8.97
N ILE A 38 8.04 -0.76 -9.63
CA ILE A 38 6.67 -0.26 -9.47
C ILE A 38 5.88 -1.34 -8.75
N VAL A 39 5.24 -0.96 -7.63
CA VAL A 39 4.36 -1.86 -6.89
C VAL A 39 2.96 -1.79 -7.50
N PHE A 40 2.48 -2.92 -8.02
CA PHE A 40 1.10 -3.05 -8.52
C PHE A 40 0.22 -3.77 -7.50
N PHE A 41 -0.97 -3.22 -7.23
CA PHE A 41 -1.96 -3.85 -6.34
C PHE A 41 -3.39 -3.61 -6.79
N ASP A 42 -4.27 -4.53 -6.40
CA ASP A 42 -5.70 -4.51 -6.76
C ASP A 42 -6.52 -3.57 -5.84
N ASN A 43 -7.72 -3.21 -6.27
CA ASN A 43 -8.65 -2.24 -5.69
C ASN A 43 -9.00 -2.44 -4.21
N TYR A 44 -8.81 -3.66 -3.69
CA TYR A 44 -9.00 -3.99 -2.28
C TYR A 44 -7.95 -3.33 -1.38
N PHE A 45 -6.75 -3.11 -1.92
CA PHE A 45 -5.61 -2.60 -1.17
C PHE A 45 -5.37 -1.11 -1.38
N THR A 46 -5.96 -0.54 -2.43
CA THR A 46 -5.79 0.87 -2.80
C THR A 46 -6.45 1.79 -1.80
N LEU A 47 -5.65 2.36 -0.91
CA LEU A 47 -6.03 3.44 0.01
C LEU A 47 -5.08 4.61 -0.20
N LEU A 48 -5.59 5.84 -0.12
CA LEU A 48 -4.78 7.05 -0.29
C LEU A 48 -3.55 7.05 0.66
N LEU A 49 -3.74 6.61 1.91
CA LEU A 49 -2.67 6.51 2.91
C LEU A 49 -1.56 5.52 2.52
N LEU A 50 -1.89 4.45 1.79
CA LEU A 50 -0.89 3.49 1.28
C LEU A 50 -0.02 4.15 0.21
N LEU A 51 -0.64 4.87 -0.72
CA LEU A 51 0.05 5.59 -1.79
C LEU A 51 0.94 6.71 -1.22
N GLU A 52 0.41 7.52 -0.29
CA GLU A 52 1.20 8.55 0.39
C GLU A 52 2.42 7.95 1.10
N LYS A 53 2.26 6.79 1.75
CA LYS A 53 3.37 6.11 2.40
C LYS A 53 4.43 5.66 1.39
N LEU A 54 4.03 4.99 0.31
CA LEU A 54 4.95 4.54 -0.74
C LEU A 54 5.68 5.71 -1.41
N LYS A 55 5.02 6.86 -1.57
CA LYS A 55 5.64 8.10 -2.05
C LYS A 55 6.78 8.59 -1.17
N VAL A 56 6.54 8.62 0.15
CA VAL A 56 7.55 9.03 1.15
C VAL A 56 8.75 8.09 1.09
N GLU A 57 8.51 6.80 0.89
CA GLU A 57 9.52 5.74 0.76
C GLU A 57 10.04 5.61 -0.69
N LYS A 58 9.88 6.67 -1.51
CA LYS A 58 10.38 6.78 -2.90
C LYS A 58 10.09 5.56 -3.78
N THR A 59 8.92 4.96 -3.58
CA THR A 59 8.50 3.76 -4.28
C THR A 59 7.29 4.09 -5.13
N LEU A 60 7.40 3.84 -6.44
CA LEU A 60 6.31 4.04 -7.39
C LEU A 60 5.23 3.00 -7.17
N ALA A 61 3.98 3.42 -7.29
CA ALA A 61 2.84 2.57 -6.99
C ALA A 61 1.71 2.78 -8.00
N CYS A 62 1.07 1.69 -8.38
CA CYS A 62 -0.07 1.70 -9.29
C CYS A 62 -1.14 0.72 -8.80
N GLY A 63 -2.39 1.14 -8.85
CA GLY A 63 -3.50 0.26 -8.53
C GLY A 63 -4.82 0.73 -9.10
N THR A 64 -5.80 -0.15 -9.08
CA THR A 64 -7.18 0.18 -9.44
C THR A 64 -7.87 0.83 -8.24
N ILE A 65 -8.79 1.74 -8.48
CA ILE A 65 -9.55 2.42 -7.41
C ILE A 65 -11.01 2.05 -7.48
N ARG A 66 -11.64 1.91 -6.32
CA ARG A 66 -13.09 1.77 -6.29
C ARG A 66 -13.74 3.12 -6.55
N GLN A 67 -14.75 3.09 -7.40
CA GLN A 67 -15.53 4.24 -7.82
C GLN A 67 -16.28 4.91 -6.65
N ASP A 68 -16.60 4.14 -5.60
CA ASP A 68 -17.29 4.59 -4.38
C ASP A 68 -16.35 5.08 -3.28
N MET A 69 -15.04 5.14 -3.53
CA MET A 69 -14.06 5.62 -2.56
C MET A 69 -14.27 7.12 -2.31
N LYS A 70 -14.48 7.52 -1.05
CA LYS A 70 -14.73 8.93 -0.66
C LYS A 70 -13.66 9.92 -1.13
N SER A 71 -12.43 9.46 -1.29
CA SER A 71 -11.28 10.27 -1.74
C SER A 71 -11.13 10.30 -3.27
N CYS A 72 -11.97 9.60 -4.03
CA CYS A 72 -11.96 9.66 -5.48
C CYS A 72 -12.57 10.98 -5.96
N PRO A 73 -11.91 11.74 -6.85
CA PRO A 73 -12.50 12.92 -7.46
C PRO A 73 -13.78 12.54 -8.23
N LYS A 74 -14.88 13.26 -8.01
CA LYS A 74 -16.20 12.96 -8.60
C LYS A 74 -16.25 12.94 -10.14
N HIS A 75 -15.22 13.48 -10.80
CA HIS A 75 -15.09 13.58 -12.25
C HIS A 75 -14.02 12.63 -12.82
N MET A 76 -13.47 11.73 -12.01
CA MET A 76 -12.49 10.73 -12.43
C MET A 76 -13.19 9.40 -12.73
N ALA A 77 -12.94 8.82 -13.91
CA ALA A 77 -13.37 7.47 -14.21
C ALA A 77 -12.55 6.46 -13.38
N PRO A 78 -13.16 5.38 -12.86
CA PRO A 78 -12.48 4.42 -11.98
C PRO A 78 -11.63 3.43 -12.76
N ASP A 79 -10.56 3.90 -13.40
CA ASP A 79 -9.71 2.98 -14.15
C ASP A 79 -8.42 2.70 -13.40
N ILE A 80 -7.54 3.69 -13.21
CA ILE A 80 -6.23 3.47 -12.59
C ILE A 80 -5.77 4.74 -11.84
N MET A 81 -5.21 4.57 -10.64
CA MET A 81 -4.50 5.61 -9.91
C MET A 81 -3.01 5.33 -9.92
N TYR A 82 -2.22 6.29 -10.40
CA TYR A 82 -0.77 6.25 -10.48
C TYR A 82 -0.14 7.24 -9.49
N LEU A 83 0.96 6.85 -8.88
CA LEU A 83 1.76 7.71 -8.01
C LEU A 83 3.26 7.47 -8.17
#